data_AF-A0A2U9ISU0-F1
#
_entry.id   AF-A0A2U9ISU0-F1
#
_cell.length_a   1.000
_cell.length_b   1.000
_cell.length_c   1.000
_cell.angle_alpha   90.00
_cell.angle_beta   90.00
_cell.angle_gamma   90.00
#
_symmetry.space_group_name_H-M   'P 1'
#
loop_
_entity.id
_entity.type
_entity.pdbx_description
1 polymer ?
#
loop_
_entity_poly.entity_id
_entity_poly.type
_entity_poly.pdbx_seq_one_letter_code
_entity_poly.pdbx_strand_id
1 'polypeptide(L)'
;MTLVDEISGLLKEGKPLFALMLIKQYVEDNVADETSPECSELITAVRVMPWMNDESWRYFAPSLPDEEIKTLALRVQECVGQR
;
A
#
# COMPACT_ATOMS: atom_id res chain seq x y z
N MET A 1 -0.91 0.17 -16.83
CA MET A 1 -1.66 0.84 -15.76
C MET A 1 -0.75 0.82 -14.55
N THR A 2 -0.50 1.95 -13.88
CA THR A 2 0.40 2.00 -12.72
C THR A 2 -0.37 1.72 -11.43
N LEU A 3 0.30 1.24 -10.39
CA LEU A 3 -0.30 1.05 -9.06
C LEU A 3 -1.03 2.33 -8.61
N VAL A 4 -0.42 3.49 -8.82
CA VAL A 4 -0.95 4.80 -8.42
C VAL A 4 -2.23 5.17 -9.16
N ASP A 5 -2.37 4.78 -10.43
CA ASP A 5 -3.59 5.03 -11.21
C ASP A 5 -4.78 4.24 -10.63
N GLU A 6 -4.55 2.97 -10.27
CA GLU A 6 -5.56 2.09 -9.70
C GLU A 6 -5.98 2.56 -8.30
N ILE A 7 -5.01 2.95 -7.47
CA ILE A 7 -5.24 3.56 -6.15
C ILE A 7 -6.07 4.84 -6.27
N SER A 8 -5.72 5.71 -7.22
CA SER A 8 -6.45 6.95 -7.46
C SER A 8 -7.91 6.69 -7.90
N GLY A 9 -8.16 5.61 -8.64
CA GLY A 9 -9.51 5.17 -8.98
C GLY A 9 -10.31 4.76 -7.74
N LEU A 10 -9.73 3.90 -6.90
CA LEU A 10 -10.37 3.41 -5.67
C LEU A 10 -10.69 4.54 -4.68
N LEU A 11 -9.79 5.51 -4.52
CA LEU A 11 -10.02 6.66 -3.64
C LEU A 11 -11.18 7.54 -4.13
N LYS A 12 -11.27 7.81 -5.45
CA LYS A 12 -12.40 8.55 -6.04
C LYS A 12 -13.74 7.86 -5.84
N GLU A 13 -13.74 6.53 -5.73
CA GLU A 13 -14.94 5.72 -5.42
C GLU A 13 -15.26 5.67 -3.92
N GLY A 14 -14.49 6.33 -3.06
CA GLY A 14 -14.65 6.29 -1.60
C GLY A 14 -14.24 4.95 -1.01
N LYS A 15 -13.25 4.26 -1.61
CA LYS A 15 -12.77 2.93 -1.21
C LYS A 15 -11.32 2.93 -0.71
N PRO A 16 -10.96 3.72 0.33
CA PRO A 16 -9.59 3.80 0.84
C PRO A 16 -9.07 2.47 1.42
N LEU A 17 -9.95 1.66 2.00
CA LEU A 17 -9.62 0.31 2.48
C LEU A 17 -9.11 -0.60 1.35
N PHE A 18 -9.81 -0.61 0.22
CA PHE A 18 -9.41 -1.39 -0.94
C PHE A 18 -8.12 -0.87 -1.56
N ALA A 19 -7.90 0.44 -1.52
CA ALA A 19 -6.64 1.03 -1.96
C ALA A 19 -5.46 0.53 -1.12
N LEU A 20 -5.56 0.59 0.21
CA LEU A 20 -4.50 0.09 1.10
C LEU A 20 -4.24 -1.41 0.92
N MET A 21 -5.30 -2.20 0.71
CA MET A 21 -5.15 -3.62 0.38
C MET A 21 -4.41 -3.87 -0.93
N LEU A 22 -4.68 -3.06 -1.95
CA LEU A 22 -4.02 -3.20 -3.24
C LEU A 22 -2.51 -2.89 -3.11
N ILE A 23 -2.15 -1.89 -2.30
CA ILE A 23 -0.75 -1.59 -1.97
C ILE A 23 -0.10 -2.81 -1.29
N LYS A 24 -0.77 -3.40 -0.31
CA LYS A 24 -0.29 -4.61 0.38
C LYS A 24 -0.08 -5.77 -0.59
N GLN A 25 -1.08 -6.07 -1.41
CA GLN A 25 -1.01 -7.15 -2.41
C GLN A 25 0.16 -6.91 -3.38
N TYR A 26 0.32 -5.68 -3.86
CA TYR A 26 1.42 -5.32 -4.75
C TYR A 26 2.80 -5.58 -4.12
N VAL A 27 2.96 -5.29 -2.83
CA VAL A 27 4.17 -5.61 -2.07
C VAL A 27 4.42 -7.11 -2.02
N GLU A 28 3.42 -7.91 -1.65
CA GLU A 28 3.57 -9.38 -1.56
C GLU A 28 3.91 -10.01 -2.92
N ASP A 29 3.33 -9.50 -4.01
CA ASP A 29 3.51 -10.06 -5.34
C ASP A 29 4.85 -9.70 -6.00
N ASN A 30 5.48 -8.59 -5.58
CA ASN A 30 6.61 -8.03 -6.32
C ASN A 30 7.90 -7.82 -5.50
N VAL A 31 7.86 -7.84 -4.17
CA VAL A 31 9.06 -7.74 -3.34
C VAL A 31 9.90 -9.02 -3.43
N ALA A 32 11.17 -8.87 -3.80
CA ALA A 32 12.19 -9.91 -3.64
C ALA A 32 12.82 -9.84 -2.24
N ASP A 33 13.36 -10.96 -1.75
CA ASP A 33 13.98 -11.06 -0.41
C ASP A 33 15.13 -10.06 -0.18
N GLU A 34 15.76 -9.58 -1.26
CA GLU A 34 16.80 -8.55 -1.24
C GLU A 34 16.20 -7.18 -1.60
N THR A 35 15.70 -6.46 -0.60
CA THR A 35 15.26 -5.07 -0.73
C THR A 35 16.29 -4.14 -0.09
N SER A 36 16.47 -2.93 -0.62
CA SER A 36 17.40 -1.96 -0.01
C SER A 36 17.02 -1.66 1.46
N PRO A 37 17.98 -1.34 2.34
CA PRO A 37 17.69 -1.07 3.75
C PRO A 37 16.63 0.03 3.95
N GLU A 38 16.68 1.07 3.11
CA GLU A 38 15.74 2.19 3.10
C GLU A 38 14.30 1.76 2.78
N CYS A 39 14.14 0.79 1.88
CA CYS A 39 12.85 0.24 1.51
C CYS A 39 12.37 -0.87 2.45
N SER A 40 13.27 -1.52 3.19
CA SER A 40 12.92 -2.64 4.08
C SER A 40 11.92 -2.26 5.16
N GLU A 41 12.05 -1.08 5.75
CA GLU A 41 11.15 -0.58 6.79
C GLU A 41 9.74 -0.31 6.23
N LEU A 42 9.66 0.34 5.07
CA LEU A 42 8.40 0.63 4.40
C LEU A 42 7.67 -0.65 4.00
N ILE A 43 8.38 -1.59 3.37
CA ILE A 43 7.82 -2.88 2.97
C ILE A 43 7.35 -3.66 4.18
N THR A 44 8.13 -3.69 5.26
CA THR A 44 7.74 -4.35 6.51
C THR A 44 6.48 -3.73 7.10
N ALA A 45 6.39 -2.40 7.14
CA ALA A 45 5.21 -1.66 7.62
C ALA A 45 3.95 -1.98 6.79
N VAL A 46 4.08 -2.12 5.47
CA VAL A 46 2.96 -2.52 4.59
C VAL A 46 2.59 -4.00 4.79
N ARG A 47 3.58 -4.88 4.99
CA ARG A 47 3.37 -6.31 5.25
C ARG A 47 2.67 -6.60 6.59
N VAL A 48 2.79 -5.73 7.58
CA VAL A 48 2.06 -5.86 8.85
C VAL A 48 0.63 -5.29 8.80
N MET A 49 0.24 -4.62 7.71
CA MET A 49 -1.14 -4.17 7.56
C MET A 49 -2.12 -5.36 7.57
N PRO A 50 -3.27 -5.23 8.25
CA PRO A 50 -4.26 -6.29 8.33
C PRO A 50 -4.85 -6.65 6.95
N TRP A 51 -5.58 -7.76 6.85
CA TRP A 51 -6.37 -8.13 5.65
C TRP A 51 -7.87 -7.83 5.87
N MET A 52 -8.68 -7.76 4.81
CA MET A 52 -10.07 -7.24 4.80
C MET A 52 -11.03 -7.79 5.86
N ASN A 53 -10.73 -8.96 6.45
CA ASN A 53 -11.54 -9.62 7.46
C ASN A 53 -11.08 -9.38 8.90
N ASP A 54 -10.05 -8.57 9.09
CA ASP A 54 -9.53 -8.21 10.41
C ASP A 54 -10.23 -6.95 10.92
N GLU A 55 -10.85 -7.03 12.09
CA GLU A 55 -11.58 -5.92 12.71
C GLU A 55 -10.69 -4.70 12.97
N SER A 56 -9.36 -4.88 13.03
CA SER A 56 -8.38 -3.80 13.19
C SER A 56 -8.41 -2.75 12.09
N TRP A 57 -8.91 -3.08 10.89
CA TRP A 57 -9.08 -2.11 9.79
C TRP A 57 -10.04 -0.97 10.13
N ARG A 58 -11.03 -1.22 11.00
CA ARG A 58 -11.97 -0.18 11.46
C ARG A 58 -11.26 0.96 12.19
N TYR A 59 -10.07 0.70 12.74
CA TYR A 59 -9.26 1.69 13.45
C TYR A 59 -8.21 2.33 12.52
N PHE A 60 -7.77 1.63 11.47
CA PHE A 60 -6.62 2.02 10.66
C PHE A 60 -6.94 2.79 9.38
N ALA A 61 -8.00 2.43 8.64
CA ALA A 61 -8.27 3.05 7.33
C ALA A 61 -9.08 4.35 7.35
N PRO A 62 -10.02 4.59 8.29
CA PRO A 62 -10.75 5.86 8.33
C PRO A 62 -9.87 7.07 8.70
N SER A 63 -8.65 6.86 9.19
CA SER A 63 -7.77 7.90 9.71
C SER A 63 -6.73 8.43 8.72
N LEU A 64 -6.48 7.72 7.61
CA LEU A 64 -5.49 8.10 6.60
C LEU A 64 -6.11 8.96 5.49
N PRO A 65 -5.63 10.19 5.26
CA PRO A 65 -6.05 11.01 4.12
C PRO A 65 -5.69 10.36 2.79
N ASP A 66 -6.53 10.58 1.76
CA ASP A 66 -6.31 10.07 0.39
C ASP A 66 -4.91 10.38 -0.16
N GLU A 67 -4.37 11.57 0.13
CA GLU A 67 -3.03 11.97 -0.30
C GLU A 67 -1.92 11.16 0.36
N GLU A 68 -2.09 10.75 1.61
CA GLU A 68 -1.14 9.86 2.30
C GLU A 68 -1.17 8.46 1.70
N ILE A 69 -2.36 7.95 1.34
CA ILE A 69 -2.51 6.65 0.67
C ILE A 69 -1.84 6.66 -0.71
N LYS A 70 -2.00 7.75 -1.48
CA LYS A 70 -1.30 7.91 -2.77
C LYS A 70 0.22 8.00 -2.59
N THR A 71 0.67 8.75 -1.59
CA THR A 71 2.10 8.89 -1.27
C THR A 71 2.70 7.53 -0.91
N LEU A 72 1.99 6.74 -0.10
CA LEU A 72 2.38 5.37 0.24
C LEU A 72 2.49 4.50 -1.03
N ALA A 73 1.49 4.54 -1.91
CA ALA A 73 1.51 3.78 -3.16
C ALA A 73 2.70 4.15 -4.05
N LEU A 74 3.00 5.45 -4.18
CA LEU A 74 4.16 5.95 -4.93
C LEU A 74 5.47 5.40 -4.35
N ARG A 75 5.67 5.53 -3.04
CA ARG A 75 6.89 5.06 -2.36
C ARG A 75 7.08 3.56 -2.48
N VAL A 76 6.00 2.79 -2.34
CA VAL A 76 6.01 1.33 -2.55
C VAL A 76 6.39 0.99 -3.98
N GLN A 77 5.80 1.67 -4.96
CA GLN A 77 6.12 1.45 -6.36
C GLN A 77 7.59 1.77 -6.68
N GLU A 78 8.15 2.83 -6.12
CA GLU A 78 9.58 3.16 -6.22
C GLU A 78 10.45 2.05 -5.61
N CYS A 79 10.13 1.60 -4.40
CA CYS A 79 10.90 0.56 -3.70
C CYS A 79 10.89 -0.79 -4.41
N VAL A 80 9.75 -1.17 -4.99
CA VAL A 80 9.61 -2.42 -5.75
C VAL A 80 10.20 -2.29 -7.17
N GLY A 81 10.16 -1.08 -7.75
CA GLY A 81 10.60 -0.79 -9.10
C GLY A 81 12.11 -0.60 -9.27
N GLN A 82 12.89 -0.48 -8.19
CA GLN A 82 14.37 -0.39 -8.20
C GLN A 82 15.06 -1.73 -8.52
N ARG A 83 14.59 -2.45 -9.54
CA ARG A 83 15.30 -3.62 -10.10
C ARG A 83 16.41 -3.21 -11.07
#